data_AF-A0A1M5VZI7-F1
#
_entry.id   AF-A0A1M5VZI7-F1
#
_cell.length_a   1.000
_cell.length_b   1.000
_cell.length_c   1.000
_cell.angle_alpha   90.00
_cell.angle_beta   90.00
_cell.angle_gamma   90.00
#
_symmetry.space_group_name_H-M   'P 1'
#
loop_
_entity.id
_entity.type
_entity.pdbx_description
1 polymer ?
#
loop_
_entity_poly.entity_id
_entity_poly.type
_entity_poly.pdbx_seq_one_letter_code
_entity_poly.pdbx_strand_id
1 'polypeptide(L)'
;MAWLRARGWWLSVLLVLLIGCSESQVGDGGEPPEPPPGEGPGYDCEPADPLPIIPCRVGYGMDTVAGSGRHLDEPRTTVYKVTNLNNSGDGSLRQCTEASGPRVCVFEVGGYINLEGRLNINSDYITVAGQTAPSPGITLRNAMFRINANHVLVQHIRARAGDDPNGSTPSDRDSLLMLGGRYSDEIDREHIVLDHLSISWSIDEALSVTDMVSNVTVSNNLIAEALNYSLHAKGKHSKGAMIIAKWALYHRNIVAHVDDRGPLDVTPRGIFTNNLTYNTAQVGHRVWGLDQRNFYKDEYRINTTMNNIRIPGEDTKYSSNEDDQWAIIQTKRDNSKVYIEDNLCGAYKNPDWDCVYVRTSGADRFRVKEVPLWIDGLELLPVDQVEEDLLANAGARPRDRDAVDDRIVNEIRTRTGTLKNCVGPETILYPTGKVREASGTSITLNFSQDDCDSSKEGNRGRKLRITDGPGAGQVRTITSGNSCPSKSQIRVSVDSSWDTTPTSSSSYAIEIDCTVNAGGWPDMPETRRELTIPANYNEVMESGYTRLEEWLHGFYQQVE
;
A
#
# COMPACT_ATOMS: atom_id res chain seq x y z
N MET A 1 67.23 -39.48 -7.68
CA MET A 1 67.43 -40.85 -7.15
C MET A 1 66.14 -41.23 -6.41
N ALA A 2 65.23 -42.03 -6.99
CA ALA A 2 65.23 -43.52 -6.98
C ALA A 2 65.07 -44.08 -5.54
N TRP A 3 64.10 -44.89 -5.07
CA TRP A 3 63.05 -45.82 -5.55
C TRP A 3 62.06 -46.06 -4.35
N LEU A 4 60.72 -46.13 -4.47
CA LEU A 4 59.80 -47.25 -4.81
C LEU A 4 59.48 -48.30 -3.71
N ARG A 5 58.17 -48.40 -3.34
CA ARG A 5 57.28 -49.59 -3.06
C ARG A 5 56.25 -49.30 -1.93
N ALA A 6 55.04 -49.86 -1.82
CA ALA A 6 53.90 -50.23 -2.67
C ALA A 6 52.83 -50.90 -1.76
N ARG A 7 51.54 -50.88 -2.19
CA ARG A 7 50.33 -51.66 -1.76
C ARG A 7 49.42 -50.99 -0.70
N GLY A 8 48.09 -50.99 -0.82
CA GLY A 8 47.18 -51.64 -1.77
C GLY A 8 45.73 -51.13 -1.63
N TRP A 9 44.92 -51.37 -2.67
CA TRP A 9 43.52 -50.97 -2.85
C TRP A 9 42.54 -52.05 -2.38
N TRP A 10 41.33 -51.63 -1.96
CA TRP A 10 40.09 -52.42 -2.09
C TRP A 10 38.94 -51.49 -2.50
N LEU A 11 38.35 -51.77 -3.66
CA LEU A 11 37.12 -51.18 -4.21
C LEU A 11 36.04 -52.26 -4.14
N SER A 12 34.86 -51.97 -3.59
CA SER A 12 33.71 -52.89 -3.62
C SER A 12 32.63 -52.33 -4.54
N VAL A 13 32.27 -53.13 -5.52
CA VAL A 13 31.17 -52.94 -6.47
C VAL A 13 29.91 -53.57 -5.87
N LEU A 14 28.76 -52.88 -5.92
CA LEU A 14 27.47 -53.56 -5.86
C LEU A 14 26.54 -53.06 -6.97
N LEU A 15 25.99 -54.05 -7.65
CA LEU A 15 25.14 -54.06 -8.83
C LEU A 15 23.67 -53.79 -8.41
N VAL A 16 22.92 -52.98 -9.16
CA VAL A 16 21.44 -52.99 -9.09
C VAL A 16 20.87 -53.05 -10.51
N LEU A 17 19.97 -54.02 -10.68
CA LEU A 17 19.28 -54.44 -11.89
C LEU A 17 18.40 -53.34 -12.52
N LEU A 18 18.42 -53.26 -13.84
CA LEU A 18 17.39 -52.65 -14.67
C LEU A 18 16.32 -53.71 -15.01
N ILE A 19 15.08 -53.47 -14.62
CA ILE A 19 13.89 -54.17 -15.13
C ILE A 19 13.01 -53.11 -15.77
N GLY A 20 12.73 -53.26 -17.06
CA GLY A 20 11.79 -52.41 -17.80
C GLY A 20 10.36 -52.96 -17.73
N CYS A 21 9.39 -52.05 -17.66
CA CYS A 21 7.99 -52.30 -18.01
C CYS A 21 7.36 -51.07 -18.69
N SER A 22 6.86 -51.34 -19.89
CA SER A 22 5.81 -50.70 -20.71
C SER A 22 5.35 -49.25 -20.46
N GLU A 23 5.36 -48.48 -21.54
CA GLU A 23 4.59 -47.25 -21.77
C GLU A 23 3.08 -47.48 -21.57
N SER A 24 2.48 -46.66 -20.70
CA SER A 24 1.03 -46.44 -20.67
C SER A 24 0.73 -44.95 -20.74
N GLN A 25 -0.13 -44.62 -21.70
CA GLN A 25 -0.75 -43.34 -22.05
C GLN A 25 -0.89 -42.33 -20.90
N VAL A 26 -0.47 -41.09 -21.18
CA VAL A 26 -0.65 -39.89 -20.34
C VAL A 26 -2.14 -39.55 -20.27
N GLY A 27 -2.72 -39.69 -19.08
CA GLY A 27 -3.99 -39.09 -18.71
C GLY A 27 -3.75 -37.75 -18.01
N ASP A 28 -4.52 -36.75 -18.40
CA ASP A 28 -4.58 -35.39 -17.86
C ASP A 28 -4.77 -35.41 -16.34
N GLY A 29 -3.71 -35.07 -15.60
CA GLY A 29 -3.67 -35.08 -14.14
C GLY A 29 -3.63 -33.65 -13.64
N GLY A 30 -4.80 -33.07 -13.36
CA GLY A 30 -4.91 -31.84 -12.59
C GLY A 30 -4.23 -32.00 -11.22
N GLU A 31 -3.64 -30.92 -10.72
CA GLU A 31 -3.07 -30.88 -9.37
C GLU A 31 -4.10 -31.34 -8.33
N PRO A 32 -3.68 -32.13 -7.33
CA PRO A 32 -4.59 -32.53 -6.25
C PRO A 32 -5.08 -31.29 -5.50
N PRO A 33 -6.36 -31.24 -5.09
CA PRO A 33 -6.86 -30.14 -4.28
C PRO A 33 -6.08 -30.05 -2.97
N GLU A 34 -5.71 -28.84 -2.57
CA GLU A 34 -5.11 -28.56 -1.26
C GLU A 34 -5.99 -29.12 -0.14
N PRO A 35 -5.40 -29.75 0.90
CA PRO A 35 -6.16 -30.24 2.04
C PRO A 35 -6.81 -29.07 2.80
N PRO A 36 -8.03 -29.24 3.34
CA PRO A 36 -8.68 -28.22 4.15
C PRO A 36 -7.86 -27.94 5.43
N PRO A 37 -7.83 -26.70 5.95
CA PRO A 37 -7.15 -26.41 7.21
C PRO A 37 -7.90 -27.12 8.35
N GLY A 38 -7.30 -28.20 8.82
CA GLY A 38 -7.70 -28.93 10.01
C GLY A 38 -6.45 -29.34 10.77
N GLU A 39 -6.29 -28.79 11.97
CA GLU A 39 -5.29 -29.16 12.98
C GLU A 39 -3.82 -28.88 12.59
N GLY A 40 -3.51 -27.65 12.15
CA GLY A 40 -2.15 -27.10 12.33
C GLY A 40 -1.96 -26.66 13.79
N PRO A 41 -0.73 -26.67 14.34
CA PRO A 41 -0.52 -26.19 15.71
C PRO A 41 -0.96 -24.73 15.76
N GLY A 42 -2.01 -24.47 16.54
CA GLY A 42 -2.42 -23.11 16.89
C GLY A 42 -1.21 -22.34 17.41
N TYR A 43 -1.24 -21.02 17.26
CA TYR A 43 -0.20 -20.18 17.84
C TYR A 43 0.00 -20.56 19.32
N ASP A 44 1.22 -21.01 19.65
CA ASP A 44 1.61 -21.41 21.01
C ASP A 44 1.96 -20.15 21.81
N CYS A 45 0.96 -19.28 22.00
CA CYS A 45 1.07 -18.14 22.89
C CYS A 45 -0.11 -18.08 23.84
N GLU A 46 0.20 -17.77 25.09
CA GLU A 46 -0.79 -17.58 26.13
C GLU A 46 -1.74 -16.42 25.75
N PRO A 47 -3.05 -16.60 25.90
CA PRO A 47 -4.03 -15.53 25.68
C PRO A 47 -3.68 -14.29 26.53
N ALA A 48 -3.64 -13.12 25.87
CA ALA A 48 -3.42 -11.83 26.53
C ALA A 48 -4.74 -11.13 26.87
N ASP A 49 -4.69 -10.15 27.77
CA ASP A 49 -5.80 -9.24 28.09
C ASP A 49 -5.34 -7.78 27.90
N PRO A 50 -5.90 -7.01 26.94
CA PRO A 50 -6.95 -7.40 25.99
C PRO A 50 -6.47 -8.45 24.97
N LEU A 51 -7.39 -9.32 24.55
CA LEU A 51 -7.09 -10.41 23.60
C LEU A 51 -6.87 -9.87 22.18
N PRO A 52 -5.67 -10.00 21.59
CA PRO A 52 -5.34 -9.39 20.31
C PRO A 52 -6.07 -10.06 19.16
N ILE A 53 -6.50 -9.34 18.13
CA ILE A 53 -7.21 -9.94 16.99
C ILE A 53 -6.32 -10.88 16.15
N ILE A 54 -5.02 -10.58 16.07
CA ILE A 54 -3.99 -11.46 15.53
C ILE A 54 -3.21 -12.05 16.71
N PRO A 55 -3.24 -13.38 16.92
CA PRO A 55 -2.54 -14.02 18.04
C PRO A 55 -1.06 -13.65 18.09
N CYS A 56 -0.54 -13.48 19.31
CA CYS A 56 0.86 -13.16 19.59
C CYS A 56 1.39 -11.90 18.88
N ARG A 57 0.51 -10.98 18.49
CA ARG A 57 0.88 -9.66 17.97
C ARG A 57 0.38 -8.59 18.90
N VAL A 58 1.06 -7.45 18.86
CA VAL A 58 0.72 -6.27 19.67
C VAL A 58 0.62 -5.05 18.75
N GLY A 59 -0.09 -4.03 19.21
CA GLY A 59 -0.31 -2.82 18.44
C GLY A 59 -1.48 -2.03 18.98
N TYR A 60 -1.53 -0.72 18.71
CA TYR A 60 -2.61 0.12 19.23
C TYR A 60 -3.99 -0.23 18.68
N GLY A 61 -4.09 -0.86 17.51
CA GLY A 61 -5.36 -1.36 16.97
C GLY A 61 -5.65 -2.82 17.28
N MET A 62 -4.74 -3.53 17.96
CA MET A 62 -4.78 -4.99 18.04
C MET A 62 -5.85 -5.53 18.99
N ASP A 63 -6.33 -4.71 19.93
CA ASP A 63 -7.46 -5.00 20.81
C ASP A 63 -8.83 -4.96 20.12
N THR A 64 -8.85 -4.72 18.80
CA THR A 64 -10.08 -4.77 18.01
C THR A 64 -10.74 -6.14 18.07
N VAL A 65 -12.07 -6.15 18.19
CA VAL A 65 -12.86 -7.38 18.03
C VAL A 65 -13.25 -7.62 16.57
N ALA A 66 -13.01 -6.64 15.69
CA ALA A 66 -13.29 -6.70 14.26
C ALA A 66 -14.64 -7.38 13.94
N GLY A 67 -14.67 -8.31 13.00
CA GLY A 67 -15.86 -9.06 12.61
C GLY A 67 -16.27 -10.20 13.52
N SER A 68 -15.55 -10.48 14.63
CA SER A 68 -15.77 -11.69 15.44
C SER A 68 -17.15 -11.77 16.11
N GLY A 69 -17.67 -10.61 16.54
CA GLY A 69 -18.90 -10.54 17.34
C GLY A 69 -18.75 -10.99 18.79
N ARG A 70 -17.54 -11.32 19.27
CA ARG A 70 -17.30 -11.84 20.63
C ARG A 70 -17.51 -10.85 21.78
N HIS A 71 -17.62 -9.56 21.45
CA HIS A 71 -17.94 -8.49 22.40
C HIS A 71 -19.44 -8.41 22.76
N LEU A 72 -20.29 -9.17 22.08
CA LEU A 72 -21.73 -9.18 22.32
C LEU A 72 -22.09 -10.17 23.44
N ASP A 73 -23.14 -9.87 24.20
CA ASP A 73 -23.68 -10.75 25.27
C ASP A 73 -23.89 -12.19 24.77
N GLU A 74 -24.41 -12.31 23.55
CA GLU A 74 -24.43 -13.56 22.77
C GLU A 74 -23.57 -13.37 21.52
N PRO A 75 -22.38 -14.00 21.45
CA PRO A 75 -21.50 -13.92 20.30
C PRO A 75 -22.22 -14.26 19.00
N ARG A 76 -22.13 -13.35 18.03
CA ARG A 76 -22.76 -13.52 16.71
C ARG A 76 -22.03 -12.72 15.64
N THR A 77 -21.75 -13.38 14.53
CA THR A 77 -21.26 -12.74 13.30
C THR A 77 -21.93 -13.33 12.07
N THR A 78 -21.96 -12.56 10.98
CA THR A 78 -22.37 -13.07 9.67
C THR A 78 -21.14 -13.38 8.83
N VAL A 79 -21.00 -14.63 8.40
CA VAL A 79 -19.95 -15.02 7.45
C VAL A 79 -20.46 -14.83 6.03
N TYR A 80 -19.82 -13.95 5.28
CA TYR A 80 -20.07 -13.76 3.85
C TYR A 80 -19.01 -14.51 3.05
N LYS A 81 -19.44 -15.54 2.34
CA LYS A 81 -18.61 -16.21 1.33
C LYS A 81 -18.60 -15.38 0.05
N VAL A 82 -17.44 -14.88 -0.33
CA VAL A 82 -17.20 -14.27 -1.63
C VAL A 82 -16.96 -15.39 -2.62
N THR A 83 -17.91 -15.59 -3.53
CA THR A 83 -17.97 -16.71 -4.47
C THR A 83 -17.86 -16.26 -5.93
N ASN A 84 -17.70 -14.96 -6.19
CA ASN A 84 -17.45 -14.44 -7.52
C ASN A 84 -16.63 -13.14 -7.48
N LEU A 85 -16.06 -12.77 -8.63
CA LEU A 85 -15.23 -11.58 -8.82
C LEU A 85 -16.02 -10.38 -9.35
N ASN A 86 -17.36 -10.43 -9.32
CA ASN A 86 -18.20 -9.33 -9.80
C ASN A 86 -18.04 -8.10 -8.91
N ASN A 87 -18.20 -6.90 -9.49
CA ASN A 87 -18.18 -5.64 -8.74
C ASN A 87 -19.23 -5.57 -7.61
N SER A 88 -20.38 -6.21 -7.81
CA SER A 88 -21.52 -6.20 -6.87
C SER A 88 -22.43 -7.40 -7.05
N GLY A 89 -23.45 -7.52 -6.19
CA GLY A 89 -24.44 -8.60 -6.20
C GLY A 89 -24.12 -9.72 -5.21
N ASP A 90 -25.00 -10.73 -5.17
CA ASP A 90 -24.85 -11.86 -4.26
C ASP A 90 -23.52 -12.59 -4.48
N GLY A 91 -22.82 -12.91 -3.39
CA GLY A 91 -21.51 -13.57 -3.42
C GLY A 91 -20.35 -12.66 -3.83
N SER A 92 -20.56 -11.35 -4.01
CA SER A 92 -19.46 -10.40 -4.25
C SER A 92 -18.83 -9.92 -2.94
N LEU A 93 -17.58 -9.43 -2.99
CA LEU A 93 -16.94 -8.78 -1.85
C LEU A 93 -17.74 -7.56 -1.38
N ARG A 94 -18.32 -6.80 -2.30
CA ARG A 94 -19.11 -5.61 -1.98
C ARG A 94 -20.31 -5.92 -1.09
N GLN A 95 -20.97 -7.06 -1.30
CA GLN A 95 -22.06 -7.50 -0.42
C GLN A 95 -21.61 -7.63 1.03
N CYS A 96 -20.40 -8.13 1.27
CA CYS A 96 -19.84 -8.21 2.62
C CYS A 96 -19.42 -6.84 3.18
N THR A 97 -18.65 -6.06 2.42
CA THR A 97 -18.05 -4.82 2.94
C THR A 97 -19.12 -3.76 3.27
N GLU A 98 -20.20 -3.70 2.49
CA GLU A 98 -21.28 -2.73 2.63
C GLU A 98 -22.44 -3.22 3.52
N ALA A 99 -22.39 -4.47 4.00
CA ALA A 99 -23.32 -4.96 5.02
C ALA A 99 -23.07 -4.31 6.40
N SER A 100 -23.98 -4.55 7.35
CA SER A 100 -23.93 -3.98 8.71
C SER A 100 -23.86 -5.06 9.78
N GLY A 101 -23.38 -4.68 10.96
CA GLY A 101 -23.14 -5.58 12.09
C GLY A 101 -21.83 -6.37 11.97
N PRO A 102 -21.47 -7.15 13.01
CA PRO A 102 -20.29 -8.01 12.97
C PRO A 102 -20.35 -8.96 11.79
N ARG A 103 -19.31 -8.89 10.94
CA ARG A 103 -19.24 -9.68 9.72
C ARG A 103 -17.82 -10.03 9.32
N VAL A 104 -17.67 -11.19 8.68
CA VAL A 104 -16.40 -11.69 8.18
C VAL A 104 -16.54 -12.02 6.70
N CYS A 105 -15.69 -11.41 5.87
CA CYS A 105 -15.58 -11.73 4.45
C CYS A 105 -14.53 -12.83 4.26
N VAL A 106 -14.95 -14.00 3.77
CA VAL A 106 -14.07 -15.13 3.42
C VAL A 106 -14.19 -15.42 1.93
N PHE A 107 -13.14 -15.90 1.29
CA PHE A 107 -13.04 -15.97 -0.17
C PHE A 107 -12.97 -17.41 -0.66
N GLU A 108 -13.94 -17.82 -1.44
CA GLU A 108 -13.92 -19.07 -2.21
C GLU A 108 -13.40 -18.86 -3.63
N VAL A 109 -12.96 -17.63 -3.96
CA VAL A 109 -12.43 -17.24 -5.26
C VAL A 109 -11.13 -16.44 -5.13
N GLY A 110 -10.25 -16.58 -6.12
CA GLY A 110 -9.06 -15.75 -6.33
C GLY A 110 -9.13 -15.06 -7.68
N GLY A 111 -8.47 -13.92 -7.85
CA GLY A 111 -8.43 -13.16 -9.10
C GLY A 111 -8.63 -11.65 -8.94
N TYR A 112 -8.91 -10.98 -10.06
CA TYR A 112 -9.23 -9.55 -10.09
C TYR A 112 -10.69 -9.26 -9.81
N ILE A 113 -10.95 -8.36 -8.85
CA ILE A 113 -12.24 -7.68 -8.73
C ILE A 113 -12.11 -6.32 -9.42
N ASN A 114 -12.81 -6.17 -10.55
CA ASN A 114 -12.88 -4.92 -11.31
C ASN A 114 -13.90 -3.98 -10.64
N LEU A 115 -13.43 -2.96 -9.94
CA LEU A 115 -14.31 -2.00 -9.28
C LEU A 115 -14.83 -0.97 -10.29
N GLU A 116 -16.15 -0.77 -10.33
CA GLU A 116 -16.79 0.29 -11.14
C GLU A 116 -16.85 1.63 -10.38
N GLY A 117 -16.48 1.62 -9.10
CA GLY A 117 -16.46 2.75 -8.18
C GLY A 117 -15.95 2.30 -6.82
N ARG A 118 -15.81 3.25 -5.88
CA ARG A 118 -15.22 2.97 -4.55
C ARG A 118 -15.85 1.73 -3.90
N LEU A 119 -15.03 0.82 -3.39
CA LEU A 119 -15.48 -0.24 -2.49
C LEU A 119 -15.47 0.33 -1.07
N ASN A 120 -16.61 0.39 -0.40
CA ASN A 120 -16.70 1.06 0.91
C ASN A 120 -16.92 0.06 2.06
N ILE A 121 -16.32 0.38 3.20
CA ILE A 121 -16.69 -0.10 4.52
C ILE A 121 -17.19 1.12 5.31
N ASN A 122 -18.49 1.22 5.53
CA ASN A 122 -19.11 2.32 6.28
C ASN A 122 -19.79 1.87 7.60
N SER A 123 -19.77 0.57 7.87
CA SER A 123 -20.36 -0.04 9.06
C SER A 123 -19.28 -0.75 9.87
N ASP A 124 -19.31 -0.53 11.18
CA ASP A 124 -18.36 -1.07 12.17
C ASP A 124 -18.34 -2.60 12.19
N TYR A 125 -17.30 -3.16 12.83
CA TYR A 125 -17.13 -4.59 13.11
C TYR A 125 -17.01 -5.47 11.86
N ILE A 126 -15.84 -5.43 11.23
CA ILE A 126 -15.57 -6.23 10.01
C ILE A 126 -14.17 -6.83 10.01
N THR A 127 -14.10 -8.07 9.55
CA THR A 127 -12.86 -8.74 9.13
C THR A 127 -12.91 -9.03 7.63
N VAL A 128 -11.95 -8.54 6.87
CA VAL A 128 -11.70 -8.95 5.47
C VAL A 128 -10.54 -9.95 5.48
N ALA A 129 -10.84 -11.24 5.39
CA ALA A 129 -9.88 -12.33 5.57
C ALA A 129 -9.30 -12.83 4.24
N GLY A 130 -8.46 -12.03 3.58
CA GLY A 130 -7.86 -12.35 2.28
C GLY A 130 -7.03 -13.64 2.25
N GLN A 131 -6.54 -14.11 3.41
CA GLN A 131 -5.78 -15.36 3.54
C GLN A 131 -6.59 -16.60 3.15
N THR A 132 -7.93 -16.48 3.18
CA THR A 132 -8.83 -17.57 2.79
C THR A 132 -8.92 -17.76 1.28
N ALA A 133 -8.56 -16.75 0.47
CA ALA A 133 -8.61 -16.83 -0.98
C ALA A 133 -7.61 -17.87 -1.52
N PRO A 134 -8.02 -18.73 -2.48
CA PRO A 134 -7.08 -19.59 -3.20
C PRO A 134 -6.05 -18.75 -3.98
N SER A 135 -4.86 -19.31 -4.26
CA SER A 135 -3.86 -18.66 -5.14
C SER A 135 -4.54 -18.26 -6.46
N PRO A 136 -4.29 -17.05 -7.00
CA PRO A 136 -3.25 -16.07 -6.60
C PRO A 136 -3.68 -15.09 -5.49
N GLY A 137 -4.81 -15.32 -4.83
CA GLY A 137 -5.43 -14.38 -3.89
C GLY A 137 -6.32 -13.34 -4.58
N ILE A 138 -6.69 -12.28 -3.86
CA ILE A 138 -7.60 -11.24 -4.36
C ILE A 138 -6.85 -9.94 -4.63
N THR A 139 -7.09 -9.36 -5.81
CA THR A 139 -6.64 -8.02 -6.16
C THR A 139 -7.80 -7.12 -6.55
N LEU A 140 -7.94 -6.00 -5.84
CA LEU A 140 -8.88 -4.94 -6.17
C LEU A 140 -8.24 -4.00 -7.20
N ARG A 141 -8.95 -3.68 -8.29
CA ARG A 141 -8.48 -2.71 -9.28
C ARG A 141 -9.53 -1.73 -9.80
N ASN A 142 -9.06 -0.67 -10.46
CA ASN A 142 -9.80 0.41 -11.14
C ASN A 142 -10.39 1.50 -10.23
N ALA A 143 -10.53 1.27 -8.92
CA ALA A 143 -11.03 2.26 -7.98
C ALA A 143 -10.44 2.07 -6.57
N MET A 144 -10.67 3.07 -5.72
CA MET A 144 -10.26 3.11 -4.31
C MET A 144 -10.99 2.07 -3.45
N PHE A 145 -10.27 1.44 -2.53
CA PHE A 145 -10.84 0.77 -1.37
C PHE A 145 -10.87 1.72 -0.17
N ARG A 146 -12.06 2.02 0.34
CA ARG A 146 -12.30 3.07 1.34
C ARG A 146 -12.90 2.51 2.62
N ILE A 147 -12.27 2.84 3.74
CA ILE A 147 -12.67 2.43 5.09
C ILE A 147 -13.08 3.69 5.88
N ASN A 148 -14.26 3.64 6.50
CA ASN A 148 -14.83 4.68 7.34
C ASN A 148 -15.71 4.03 8.43
N ALA A 149 -15.07 3.25 9.31
CA ALA A 149 -15.73 2.43 10.31
C ALA A 149 -14.80 2.16 11.50
N ASN A 150 -15.36 1.78 12.64
CA ASN A 150 -14.63 1.29 13.82
C ASN A 150 -14.47 -0.22 13.78
N HIS A 151 -13.48 -0.73 14.52
CA HIS A 151 -13.23 -2.16 14.68
C HIS A 151 -13.10 -2.88 13.33
N VAL A 152 -11.98 -2.64 12.66
CA VAL A 152 -11.72 -3.14 11.31
C VAL A 152 -10.42 -3.94 11.28
N LEU A 153 -10.48 -5.14 10.72
CA LEU A 153 -9.32 -5.93 10.32
C LEU A 153 -9.37 -6.16 8.81
N VAL A 154 -8.31 -5.77 8.10
CA VAL A 154 -8.11 -6.14 6.69
C VAL A 154 -6.77 -6.82 6.54
N GLN A 155 -6.78 -8.03 5.99
CA GLN A 155 -5.55 -8.79 5.74
C GLN A 155 -5.49 -9.44 4.36
N HIS A 156 -4.26 -9.63 3.87
CA HIS A 156 -3.92 -10.49 2.73
C HIS A 156 -4.66 -10.20 1.42
N ILE A 157 -4.95 -8.92 1.15
CA ILE A 157 -5.50 -8.47 -0.13
C ILE A 157 -4.54 -7.51 -0.81
N ARG A 158 -4.69 -7.39 -2.13
CA ARG A 158 -3.98 -6.38 -2.93
C ARG A 158 -4.94 -5.27 -3.35
N ALA A 159 -4.49 -4.03 -3.30
CA ALA A 159 -5.25 -2.87 -3.78
C ALA A 159 -4.41 -2.07 -4.78
N ARG A 160 -4.90 -2.00 -6.03
CA ARG A 160 -4.22 -1.34 -7.14
C ARG A 160 -5.19 -0.48 -7.94
N ALA A 161 -5.33 0.80 -7.63
CA ALA A 161 -6.34 1.64 -8.27
C ALA A 161 -6.13 1.77 -9.80
N GLY A 162 -4.88 1.90 -10.24
CA GLY A 162 -4.50 1.98 -11.64
C GLY A 162 -4.82 3.32 -12.30
N ASP A 163 -4.38 3.44 -13.55
CA ASP A 163 -4.36 4.65 -14.35
C ASP A 163 -5.26 4.58 -15.59
N ASP A 164 -6.38 3.87 -15.51
CA ASP A 164 -7.39 3.92 -16.57
C ASP A 164 -7.93 5.37 -16.67
N PRO A 165 -7.78 6.06 -17.82
CA PRO A 165 -8.31 7.41 -18.01
C PRO A 165 -9.84 7.48 -18.03
N ASN A 166 -10.51 6.34 -18.24
CA ASN A 166 -11.98 6.22 -18.22
C ASN A 166 -12.53 5.82 -16.84
N GLY A 167 -11.65 5.58 -15.86
CA GLY A 167 -12.03 5.24 -14.49
C GLY A 167 -12.53 6.43 -13.67
N SER A 168 -12.58 6.22 -12.36
CA SER A 168 -12.92 7.26 -11.38
C SER A 168 -11.98 8.49 -11.46
N THR A 169 -12.42 9.62 -10.91
CA THR A 169 -11.63 10.87 -10.92
C THR A 169 -10.21 10.63 -10.38
N PRO A 170 -9.15 11.05 -11.08
CA PRO A 170 -7.75 10.83 -10.66
C PRO A 170 -7.42 11.25 -9.23
N SER A 171 -7.88 12.43 -8.79
CA SER A 171 -7.67 12.94 -7.42
C SER A 171 -8.41 12.16 -6.33
N ASP A 172 -9.22 11.17 -6.70
CA ASP A 172 -9.95 10.29 -5.80
C ASP A 172 -9.46 8.83 -5.91
N ARG A 173 -8.27 8.62 -6.47
CA ARG A 173 -7.65 7.30 -6.67
C ARG A 173 -6.44 7.11 -5.79
N ASP A 174 -6.67 7.19 -4.48
CA ASP A 174 -5.89 6.39 -3.54
C ASP A 174 -6.18 4.91 -3.79
N SER A 175 -5.20 4.04 -3.57
CA SER A 175 -5.46 2.59 -3.63
C SER A 175 -6.20 2.12 -2.37
N LEU A 176 -5.77 2.56 -1.19
CA LEU A 176 -6.45 2.33 0.09
C LEU A 176 -6.53 3.62 0.92
N LEU A 177 -7.74 3.98 1.32
CA LEU A 177 -8.01 5.13 2.19
C LEU A 177 -8.83 4.72 3.42
N MET A 178 -8.22 4.78 4.60
CA MET A 178 -8.90 4.84 5.89
C MET A 178 -9.09 6.31 6.28
N LEU A 179 -10.33 6.71 6.58
CA LEU A 179 -10.63 8.04 7.05
C LEU A 179 -11.43 8.02 8.35
N GLY A 180 -11.18 9.03 9.16
CA GLY A 180 -11.98 9.39 10.32
C GLY A 180 -12.99 10.49 10.04
N GLY A 181 -13.61 11.00 11.10
CA GLY A 181 -14.40 12.22 11.04
C GLY A 181 -13.59 13.40 10.50
N ARG A 182 -14.24 14.23 9.69
CA ARG A 182 -13.71 15.51 9.17
C ARG A 182 -14.50 16.64 9.81
N TYR A 183 -13.84 17.77 10.10
CA TYR A 183 -14.32 19.15 10.39
C TYR A 183 -15.80 19.45 10.77
N SER A 184 -16.80 18.77 10.21
CA SER A 184 -18.23 18.88 10.46
C SER A 184 -18.85 17.78 11.34
N ASP A 185 -18.25 16.59 11.46
CA ASP A 185 -18.79 15.50 12.30
C ASP A 185 -17.94 15.20 13.56
N GLU A 186 -16.62 15.43 13.50
CA GLU A 186 -15.66 15.22 14.61
C GLU A 186 -15.78 13.85 15.28
N ILE A 187 -16.17 12.82 14.53
CA ILE A 187 -16.31 11.44 15.04
C ILE A 187 -15.01 10.69 14.80
N ASP A 188 -14.29 10.38 15.88
CA ASP A 188 -13.12 9.51 15.83
C ASP A 188 -13.49 8.13 15.27
N ARG A 189 -12.62 7.58 14.41
CA ARG A 189 -12.65 6.16 14.06
C ARG A 189 -11.50 5.43 14.73
N GLU A 190 -11.76 4.25 15.28
CA GLU A 190 -10.77 3.57 16.11
C GLU A 190 -10.73 2.04 15.94
N HIS A 191 -9.63 1.47 16.42
CA HIS A 191 -9.36 0.03 16.46
C HIS A 191 -9.24 -0.59 15.07
N ILE A 192 -8.23 -0.13 14.34
CA ILE A 192 -7.99 -0.47 12.94
C ILE A 192 -6.69 -1.26 12.81
N VAL A 193 -6.75 -2.40 12.11
CA VAL A 193 -5.58 -3.22 11.76
C VAL A 193 -5.54 -3.40 10.24
N LEU A 194 -4.46 -2.91 9.63
CA LEU A 194 -4.12 -3.10 8.23
C LEU A 194 -2.82 -3.90 8.17
N ASP A 195 -2.94 -5.20 7.89
CA ASP A 195 -1.84 -6.13 8.04
C ASP A 195 -1.68 -7.04 6.82
N HIS A 196 -0.46 -7.28 6.36
CA HIS A 196 -0.19 -8.06 5.15
C HIS A 196 -1.00 -7.59 3.93
N LEU A 197 -0.86 -6.33 3.53
CA LEU A 197 -1.46 -5.79 2.31
C LEU A 197 -0.37 -5.50 1.27
N SER A 198 -0.70 -5.70 -0.01
CA SER A 198 0.12 -5.15 -1.11
C SER A 198 -0.63 -4.04 -1.81
N ILE A 199 -0.07 -2.84 -1.80
CA ILE A 199 -0.76 -1.63 -2.23
C ILE A 199 0.12 -0.89 -3.22
N SER A 200 -0.36 -0.73 -4.44
CA SER A 200 0.40 -0.07 -5.49
C SER A 200 -0.46 0.67 -6.50
N TRP A 201 0.19 1.34 -7.45
CA TRP A 201 -0.43 1.95 -8.63
C TRP A 201 -1.58 2.92 -8.32
N SER A 202 -1.47 3.63 -7.20
CA SER A 202 -2.34 4.77 -6.89
C SER A 202 -2.02 5.95 -7.78
N ILE A 203 -2.99 6.87 -7.90
CA ILE A 203 -2.80 8.15 -8.58
C ILE A 203 -2.48 9.28 -7.60
N ASP A 204 -3.05 9.23 -6.39
CA ASP A 204 -2.68 10.13 -5.28
C ASP A 204 -1.85 9.34 -4.23
N GLU A 205 -2.45 8.81 -3.17
CA GLU A 205 -1.73 8.01 -2.16
C GLU A 205 -1.90 6.49 -2.33
N ALA A 206 -0.83 5.71 -2.11
CA ALA A 206 -0.99 4.25 -2.08
C ALA A 206 -1.79 3.83 -0.83
N LEU A 207 -1.32 4.18 0.37
CA LEU A 207 -2.02 3.94 1.63
C LEU A 207 -2.20 5.24 2.43
N SER A 208 -3.44 5.55 2.79
CA SER A 208 -3.79 6.69 3.63
C SER A 208 -4.55 6.24 4.87
N VAL A 209 -4.08 6.64 6.05
CA VAL A 209 -4.87 6.73 7.29
C VAL A 209 -4.93 8.21 7.65
N THR A 210 -6.12 8.83 7.58
CA THR A 210 -6.25 10.28 7.72
C THR A 210 -7.48 10.75 8.48
N ASP A 211 -7.45 12.04 8.82
CA ASP A 211 -8.48 12.76 9.56
C ASP A 211 -8.53 12.30 11.03
N MET A 212 -9.70 12.20 11.65
CA MET A 212 -9.82 11.84 13.06
C MET A 212 -9.85 10.31 13.26
N VAL A 213 -8.67 9.68 13.26
CA VAL A 213 -8.50 8.23 13.51
C VAL A 213 -7.64 8.01 14.75
N SER A 214 -7.90 6.96 15.52
CA SER A 214 -7.13 6.55 16.70
C SER A 214 -6.92 5.03 16.72
N ASN A 215 -6.01 4.53 17.56
CA ASN A 215 -5.80 3.10 17.81
C ASN A 215 -5.59 2.29 16.51
N VAL A 216 -4.48 2.57 15.83
CA VAL A 216 -4.17 1.99 14.51
C VAL A 216 -2.90 1.14 14.55
N THR A 217 -2.95 -0.04 13.95
CA THR A 217 -1.78 -0.85 13.61
C THR A 217 -1.70 -1.02 12.09
N VAL A 218 -0.57 -0.61 11.50
CA VAL A 218 -0.24 -0.84 10.09
C VAL A 218 1.01 -1.69 10.04
N SER A 219 0.88 -2.97 9.69
CA SER A 219 1.98 -3.94 9.81
C SER A 219 2.20 -4.84 8.60
N ASN A 220 3.44 -5.26 8.37
CA ASN A 220 3.79 -6.27 7.36
C ASN A 220 3.30 -5.95 5.94
N ASN A 221 3.13 -4.68 5.58
CA ASN A 221 2.60 -4.28 4.27
C ASN A 221 3.71 -4.04 3.24
N LEU A 222 3.41 -4.28 1.97
CA LEU A 222 4.20 -3.85 0.82
C LEU A 222 3.49 -2.69 0.12
N ILE A 223 4.04 -1.49 0.24
CA ILE A 223 3.46 -0.25 -0.32
C ILE A 223 4.42 0.25 -1.39
N ALA A 224 4.02 0.29 -2.65
CA ALA A 224 4.98 0.58 -3.71
C ALA A 224 4.36 1.22 -4.94
N GLU A 225 5.19 1.88 -5.76
CA GLU A 225 4.82 2.31 -7.11
C GLU A 225 3.52 3.13 -7.17
N ALA A 226 3.31 4.05 -6.22
CA ALA A 226 2.38 5.15 -6.44
C ALA A 226 2.82 5.89 -7.72
N LEU A 227 1.91 6.13 -8.65
CA LEU A 227 2.28 6.56 -10.00
C LEU A 227 2.66 8.04 -10.01
N ASN A 228 3.79 8.36 -10.65
CA ASN A 228 4.42 9.67 -10.49
C ASN A 228 3.90 10.72 -11.48
N TYR A 229 4.14 10.55 -12.78
CA TYR A 229 3.66 11.49 -13.82
C TYR A 229 2.38 11.00 -14.52
N SER A 230 1.49 10.33 -13.78
CA SER A 230 0.24 9.75 -14.30
C SER A 230 -0.92 10.77 -14.36
N LEU A 231 -2.16 10.34 -14.12
CA LEU A 231 -3.37 11.13 -14.33
C LEU A 231 -3.58 12.29 -13.33
N HIS A 232 -2.81 12.37 -12.25
CA HIS A 232 -3.03 13.37 -11.20
C HIS A 232 -2.89 14.81 -11.75
N ALA A 233 -3.86 15.68 -11.48
CA ALA A 233 -3.91 17.04 -12.01
C ALA A 233 -2.73 17.94 -11.59
N LYS A 234 -2.22 17.75 -10.37
CA LYS A 234 -0.97 18.35 -9.87
C LYS A 234 0.29 17.96 -10.67
N GLY A 235 0.22 17.00 -11.60
CA GLY A 235 1.37 16.48 -12.32
C GLY A 235 2.09 15.42 -11.50
N LYS A 236 3.35 15.69 -11.15
CA LYS A 236 4.17 14.79 -10.33
C LYS A 236 3.50 14.50 -8.96
N HIS A 237 3.04 13.27 -8.73
CA HIS A 237 2.24 12.93 -7.55
C HIS A 237 2.36 11.52 -6.96
N SER A 238 3.54 10.88 -7.03
CA SER A 238 3.74 9.58 -6.35
C SER A 238 3.84 9.75 -4.82
N LYS A 239 2.88 9.17 -4.06
CA LYS A 239 2.84 9.24 -2.58
C LYS A 239 2.66 7.84 -1.96
N GLY A 240 3.59 7.44 -1.11
CA GLY A 240 3.61 6.10 -0.50
C GLY A 240 2.56 5.92 0.59
N ALA A 241 2.86 6.36 1.80
CA ALA A 241 2.00 6.18 2.96
C ALA A 241 1.80 7.49 3.74
N MET A 242 0.56 7.79 4.10
CA MET A 242 0.22 8.89 5.01
C MET A 242 -0.43 8.33 6.27
N ILE A 243 0.17 8.61 7.44
CA ILE A 243 -0.29 8.14 8.74
C ILE A 243 -0.62 9.35 9.60
N ILE A 244 -1.92 9.61 9.74
CA ILE A 244 -2.49 10.64 10.62
C ILE A 244 -3.50 9.92 11.50
N ALA A 245 -3.03 9.51 12.67
CA ALA A 245 -3.83 8.85 13.68
C ALA A 245 -3.32 9.27 15.06
N LYS A 246 -4.20 9.27 16.06
CA LYS A 246 -3.86 9.70 17.42
C LYS A 246 -2.84 8.77 18.07
N TRP A 247 -3.11 7.47 17.99
CA TRP A 247 -2.24 6.36 18.44
C TRP A 247 -1.96 5.44 17.26
N ALA A 248 -0.70 5.28 16.88
CA ALA A 248 -0.32 4.48 15.71
C ALA A 248 0.93 3.63 15.94
N LEU A 249 0.85 2.35 15.56
CA LEU A 249 2.00 1.47 15.35
C LEU A 249 2.16 1.28 13.84
N TYR A 250 3.31 1.69 13.30
CA TYR A 250 3.70 1.47 11.91
C TYR A 250 4.94 0.57 11.92
N HIS A 251 4.73 -0.74 11.72
CA HIS A 251 5.73 -1.75 12.02
C HIS A 251 5.96 -2.69 10.84
N ARG A 252 7.22 -2.99 10.48
CA ARG A 252 7.54 -3.98 9.45
C ARG A 252 6.93 -3.73 8.07
N ASN A 253 6.79 -2.47 7.67
CA ASN A 253 6.29 -2.14 6.33
C ASN A 253 7.46 -1.90 5.36
N ILE A 254 7.27 -2.30 4.10
CA ILE A 254 8.10 -1.87 2.97
C ILE A 254 7.40 -0.70 2.27
N VAL A 255 8.14 0.38 2.01
CA VAL A 255 7.74 1.45 1.09
C VAL A 255 8.76 1.57 -0.04
N ALA A 256 8.38 1.29 -1.29
CA ALA A 256 9.33 1.20 -2.41
C ALA A 256 8.92 2.00 -3.65
N HIS A 257 9.89 2.62 -4.33
CA HIS A 257 9.67 3.30 -5.62
C HIS A 257 8.55 4.35 -5.57
N VAL A 258 8.66 5.28 -4.61
CA VAL A 258 7.71 6.41 -4.45
C VAL A 258 8.43 7.75 -4.41
N ASP A 259 7.79 8.82 -4.86
CA ASP A 259 8.43 10.13 -4.86
C ASP A 259 8.55 10.71 -3.43
N ASP A 260 7.52 10.60 -2.60
CA ASP A 260 7.50 11.19 -1.25
C ASP A 260 6.56 10.39 -0.33
N ARG A 261 6.50 10.81 0.94
CA ARG A 261 5.68 10.18 1.99
C ARG A 261 6.06 8.72 2.20
N GLY A 262 7.33 8.49 2.52
CA GLY A 262 7.82 7.15 2.81
C GLY A 262 7.99 6.80 4.30
N PRO A 263 7.09 6.99 5.28
CA PRO A 263 5.75 7.58 5.30
C PRO A 263 5.74 9.09 5.58
N LEU A 264 4.56 9.73 5.55
CA LEU A 264 4.26 11.01 6.18
C LEU A 264 3.57 10.77 7.54
N ASP A 265 4.22 11.15 8.64
CA ASP A 265 3.74 11.02 10.02
C ASP A 265 3.16 12.35 10.53
N VAL A 266 1.87 12.34 10.86
CA VAL A 266 1.17 13.40 11.62
C VAL A 266 0.49 12.78 12.86
N THR A 267 1.22 11.95 13.60
CA THR A 267 0.74 11.16 14.73
C THR A 267 1.21 11.78 16.07
N PRO A 268 0.29 12.14 16.98
CA PRO A 268 0.61 12.56 18.34
C PRO A 268 1.29 11.48 19.20
N ARG A 269 0.87 10.21 19.09
CA ARG A 269 1.43 9.07 19.81
C ARG A 269 1.79 7.97 18.82
N GLY A 270 3.07 7.86 18.46
CA GLY A 270 3.50 7.00 17.36
C GLY A 270 4.69 6.11 17.69
N ILE A 271 4.65 4.86 17.26
CA ILE A 271 5.78 3.94 17.25
C ILE A 271 6.01 3.48 15.80
N PHE A 272 7.19 3.76 15.25
CA PHE A 272 7.58 3.47 13.87
C PHE A 272 8.84 2.62 13.86
N THR A 273 8.71 1.31 13.69
CA THR A 273 9.83 0.38 13.91
C THR A 273 9.97 -0.70 12.85
N ASN A 274 11.21 -1.11 12.58
CA ASN A 274 11.54 -2.16 11.60
C ASN A 274 10.91 -1.96 10.22
N ASN A 275 10.72 -0.73 9.75
CA ASN A 275 10.25 -0.45 8.39
C ASN A 275 11.43 -0.30 7.43
N LEU A 276 11.22 -0.64 6.15
CA LEU A 276 12.19 -0.45 5.08
C LEU A 276 11.64 0.51 4.04
N THR A 277 12.45 1.50 3.67
CA THR A 277 12.16 2.43 2.58
C THR A 277 13.20 2.27 1.50
N TYR A 278 12.77 2.01 0.28
CA TYR A 278 13.65 1.79 -0.86
C TYR A 278 13.31 2.73 -2.02
N ASN A 279 14.34 3.34 -2.59
CA ASN A 279 14.21 4.22 -3.75
C ASN A 279 13.08 5.26 -3.57
N THR A 280 12.98 5.84 -2.37
CA THR A 280 12.17 7.04 -2.17
C THR A 280 12.91 8.21 -2.80
N ALA A 281 12.26 8.95 -3.68
CA ALA A 281 12.93 10.06 -4.36
C ALA A 281 13.25 11.20 -3.39
N GLN A 282 12.33 11.48 -2.47
CA GLN A 282 12.49 12.41 -1.36
C GLN A 282 12.73 11.65 -0.04
N VAL A 283 12.32 12.24 1.08
CA VAL A 283 12.54 11.74 2.45
C VAL A 283 11.93 10.35 2.67
N GLY A 284 12.66 9.52 3.43
CA GLY A 284 12.27 8.14 3.77
C GLY A 284 11.51 8.03 5.10
N HIS A 285 11.09 9.16 5.70
CA HIS A 285 10.18 9.28 6.82
C HIS A 285 10.01 10.78 7.13
N ARG A 286 8.82 11.31 6.89
CA ARG A 286 8.52 12.72 7.14
C ARG A 286 7.72 12.91 8.42
N VAL A 287 8.40 13.34 9.49
CA VAL A 287 7.82 13.64 10.81
C VAL A 287 7.26 15.06 10.79
N TRP A 288 6.04 15.22 10.26
CA TRP A 288 5.43 16.52 9.95
C TRP A 288 4.82 17.20 11.19
N GLY A 289 4.56 18.51 11.13
CA GLY A 289 4.02 19.27 12.27
C GLY A 289 2.54 18.97 12.55
N LEU A 290 2.18 18.78 13.83
CA LEU A 290 0.78 18.59 14.26
C LEU A 290 -0.09 19.86 14.11
N ASP A 291 0.53 21.04 13.92
CA ASP A 291 -0.14 22.32 13.61
C ASP A 291 -0.87 22.32 12.27
N GLN A 292 -0.73 21.26 11.50
CA GLN A 292 -1.27 21.11 10.15
C GLN A 292 -2.64 20.42 10.16
N ARG A 293 -3.11 20.03 11.35
CA ARG A 293 -4.43 19.47 11.61
C ARG A 293 -5.01 20.16 12.84
N ASN A 294 -6.08 20.94 12.64
CA ASN A 294 -6.71 21.70 13.72
C ASN A 294 -7.32 20.81 14.80
N PHE A 295 -7.78 19.60 14.46
CA PHE A 295 -8.28 18.63 15.44
C PHE A 295 -7.20 18.09 16.39
N TYR A 296 -5.91 18.33 16.10
CA TYR A 296 -4.82 18.07 17.03
C TYR A 296 -4.35 19.34 17.76
N LYS A 297 -5.04 20.48 17.71
CA LYS A 297 -4.55 21.76 18.27
C LYS A 297 -3.98 21.68 19.70
N ASP A 298 -4.54 20.82 20.55
CA ASP A 298 -4.17 20.65 21.97
C ASP A 298 -3.21 19.46 22.22
N GLU A 299 -2.86 18.72 21.16
CA GLU A 299 -1.94 17.59 21.22
C GLU A 299 -0.47 18.03 21.04
N TYR A 300 0.45 17.27 21.62
CA TYR A 300 1.89 17.36 21.37
C TYR A 300 2.43 16.01 20.95
N ARG A 301 3.65 15.92 20.39
CA ARG A 301 4.17 14.65 19.87
C ARG A 301 4.92 13.88 20.94
N ILE A 302 4.58 12.61 21.15
CA ILE A 302 5.42 11.62 21.84
C ILE A 302 5.62 10.46 20.86
N ASN A 303 6.83 10.30 20.34
CA ASN A 303 7.11 9.33 19.27
C ASN A 303 8.41 8.55 19.52
N THR A 304 8.39 7.28 19.13
CA THR A 304 9.54 6.38 19.04
C THR A 304 9.70 5.90 17.60
N THR A 305 10.82 6.20 16.96
CA THR A 305 11.18 5.69 15.62
C THR A 305 12.55 5.01 15.68
N MET A 306 12.61 3.68 15.51
CA MET A 306 13.88 2.96 15.65
C MET A 306 13.97 1.67 14.84
N ASN A 307 15.19 1.21 14.59
CA ASN A 307 15.51 0.01 13.82
C ASN A 307 14.88 -0.03 12.42
N ASN A 308 14.71 1.12 11.76
CA ASN A 308 14.25 1.22 10.39
C ASN A 308 15.44 1.31 9.42
N ILE A 309 15.17 0.96 8.17
CA ILE A 309 16.14 1.01 7.06
C ILE A 309 15.64 2.00 5.99
N ARG A 310 16.55 2.83 5.50
CA ARG A 310 16.45 3.51 4.21
C ARG A 310 17.57 3.05 3.30
N ILE A 311 17.18 2.51 2.14
CA ILE A 311 18.08 2.14 1.05
C ILE A 311 17.82 3.11 -0.11
N PRO A 312 18.78 3.98 -0.46
CA PRO A 312 18.67 4.81 -1.66
C PRO A 312 18.61 3.98 -2.94
N GLY A 313 17.94 4.51 -3.97
CA GLY A 313 17.89 3.93 -5.31
C GLY A 313 18.12 4.97 -6.40
N GLU A 314 17.86 4.60 -7.65
CA GLU A 314 18.11 5.43 -8.84
C GLU A 314 17.43 6.80 -8.79
N ASP A 315 16.21 6.87 -8.25
CA ASP A 315 15.43 8.12 -8.19
C ASP A 315 15.66 8.91 -6.91
N THR A 316 16.40 8.36 -5.94
CA THR A 316 16.75 9.08 -4.72
C THR A 316 17.52 10.33 -5.09
N LYS A 317 16.94 11.48 -4.76
CA LYS A 317 17.61 12.76 -4.96
C LYS A 317 18.75 12.87 -3.96
N TYR A 318 19.74 13.67 -4.36
CA TYR A 318 20.93 14.02 -3.55
C TYR A 318 21.18 15.55 -3.53
N SER A 319 20.14 16.36 -3.81
CA SER A 319 20.31 17.71 -4.36
C SER A 319 19.94 18.88 -3.45
N SER A 320 19.63 18.66 -2.18
CA SER A 320 19.60 19.69 -1.13
C SER A 320 19.31 19.02 0.20
N ASN A 321 19.79 19.59 1.31
CA ASN A 321 19.70 19.03 2.67
C ASN A 321 18.28 18.63 3.15
N GLU A 322 17.22 18.81 2.35
CA GLU A 322 15.82 18.57 2.70
C GLU A 322 15.19 17.34 2.05
N ASP A 323 15.76 16.69 1.03
CA ASP A 323 15.07 15.60 0.30
C ASP A 323 15.77 14.22 0.40
N ASP A 324 17.04 14.18 0.77
CA ASP A 324 17.86 12.95 0.71
C ASP A 324 17.94 12.24 2.08
N GLN A 325 17.15 12.74 3.04
CA GLN A 325 17.23 12.45 4.46
C GLN A 325 16.40 11.24 4.83
N TRP A 326 16.86 10.36 5.73
CA TRP A 326 15.96 9.33 6.20
C TRP A 326 14.80 9.93 7.00
N ALA A 327 15.04 10.66 8.08
CA ALA A 327 13.98 11.32 8.84
C ALA A 327 14.07 12.86 8.79
N ILE A 328 12.95 13.54 8.54
CA ILE A 328 12.85 15.01 8.65
C ILE A 328 11.87 15.37 9.74
N ILE A 329 12.33 16.18 10.71
CA ILE A 329 11.49 16.64 11.80
C ILE A 329 10.99 18.07 11.58
N GLN A 330 9.68 18.25 11.74
CA GLN A 330 9.00 19.55 11.62
C GLN A 330 8.14 19.90 12.84
N THR A 331 8.30 19.19 13.96
CA THR A 331 7.58 19.42 15.22
C THR A 331 7.90 20.79 15.84
N LYS A 332 6.88 21.46 16.39
CA LYS A 332 6.99 22.82 16.98
C LYS A 332 6.45 22.96 18.40
N ARG A 333 5.61 22.03 18.85
CA ARG A 333 4.82 22.20 20.09
C ARG A 333 5.62 21.78 21.31
N ASP A 334 5.59 22.61 22.33
CA ASP A 334 6.23 22.32 23.62
C ASP A 334 5.65 21.05 24.25
N ASN A 335 6.41 20.45 25.17
CA ASN A 335 6.18 19.12 25.76
C ASN A 335 6.36 17.93 24.80
N SER A 336 6.66 18.17 23.51
CA SER A 336 6.96 17.08 22.59
C SER A 336 8.24 16.33 23.01
N LYS A 337 8.21 15.00 22.84
CA LYS A 337 9.32 14.07 23.05
C LYS A 337 9.49 13.22 21.80
N VAL A 338 10.64 13.30 21.16
CA VAL A 338 10.94 12.61 19.90
C VAL A 338 12.18 11.74 20.09
N TYR A 339 12.01 10.43 19.94
CA TYR A 339 13.10 9.46 19.96
C TYR A 339 13.27 8.89 18.55
N ILE A 340 14.42 9.16 17.93
CA ILE A 340 14.76 8.63 16.61
C ILE A 340 16.20 8.11 16.68
N GLU A 341 16.40 6.81 16.86
CA GLU A 341 17.72 6.21 17.10
C GLU A 341 17.81 4.81 16.46
N ASP A 342 19.02 4.31 16.24
CA ASP A 342 19.31 2.95 15.77
C ASP A 342 18.77 2.60 14.36
N ASN A 343 18.77 3.57 13.45
CA ASN A 343 18.30 3.37 12.08
C ASN A 343 19.44 3.37 11.08
N LEU A 344 19.28 2.66 9.97
CA LEU A 344 20.24 2.61 8.88
C LEU A 344 19.77 3.48 7.72
N CYS A 345 20.50 4.57 7.42
CA CYS A 345 20.09 5.58 6.42
C CYS A 345 21.04 5.76 5.23
N GLY A 346 21.95 4.81 5.02
CA GLY A 346 22.92 4.88 3.93
C GLY A 346 23.99 5.96 4.13
N ALA A 347 24.28 6.72 3.08
CA ALA A 347 25.41 7.66 3.02
C ALA A 347 25.18 8.98 3.78
N TYR A 348 23.92 9.32 4.10
CA TYR A 348 23.66 10.52 4.88
C TYR A 348 24.19 10.34 6.30
N LYS A 349 24.91 11.36 6.79
CA LYS A 349 25.43 11.41 8.15
C LYS A 349 25.21 12.79 8.74
N ASN A 350 24.53 12.83 9.89
CA ASN A 350 24.45 13.99 10.75
C ASN A 350 25.15 13.66 12.07
N PRO A 351 26.29 14.30 12.39
CA PRO A 351 27.05 13.98 13.60
C PRO A 351 26.29 14.32 14.89
N ASP A 352 25.34 15.28 14.83
CA ASP A 352 24.58 15.69 16.01
C ASP A 352 23.40 14.74 16.27
N TRP A 353 22.78 14.21 15.21
CA TRP A 353 21.65 13.27 15.29
C TRP A 353 21.61 12.39 14.06
N ASP A 354 22.20 11.18 14.14
CA ASP A 354 22.38 10.32 12.96
C ASP A 354 21.06 10.07 12.25
N CYS A 355 21.12 10.07 10.92
CA CYS A 355 19.96 9.86 10.04
C CYS A 355 18.81 10.88 10.13
N VAL A 356 18.93 11.94 10.94
CA VAL A 356 17.90 12.96 11.13
C VAL A 356 18.32 14.31 10.53
N TYR A 357 17.36 15.00 9.92
CA TYR A 357 17.46 16.41 9.54
C TYR A 357 16.42 17.26 10.26
N VAL A 358 16.89 18.34 10.88
CA VAL A 358 16.08 19.26 11.67
C VAL A 358 15.65 20.44 10.79
N ARG A 359 14.48 20.32 10.15
CA ARG A 359 13.98 21.35 9.23
C ARG A 359 13.34 22.53 9.94
N THR A 360 12.57 22.25 10.99
CA THR A 360 12.02 23.30 11.84
C THR A 360 13.07 23.72 12.86
N SER A 361 13.51 24.99 12.80
CA SER A 361 14.47 25.56 13.75
C SER A 361 14.03 25.32 15.20
N GLY A 362 14.95 24.79 16.01
CA GLY A 362 14.73 24.50 17.43
C GLY A 362 13.91 23.24 17.70
N ALA A 363 13.61 22.40 16.71
CA ALA A 363 12.91 21.12 16.93
C ALA A 363 13.82 20.03 17.53
N ASP A 364 15.14 20.20 17.44
CA ASP A 364 16.16 19.38 18.11
C ASP A 364 16.01 19.35 19.63
N ARG A 365 15.46 20.43 20.23
CA ARG A 365 15.18 20.50 21.68
C ARG A 365 14.19 19.45 22.17
N PHE A 366 13.40 18.86 21.28
CA PHE A 366 12.43 17.81 21.61
C PHE A 366 13.04 16.40 21.59
N ARG A 367 14.31 16.26 21.16
CA ARG A 367 15.00 14.97 21.20
C ARG A 367 15.11 14.48 22.64
N VAL A 368 14.69 13.24 22.87
CA VAL A 368 14.93 12.53 24.13
C VAL A 368 15.91 11.38 23.91
N LYS A 369 16.58 10.96 24.99
CA LYS A 369 17.57 9.86 24.97
C LYS A 369 17.05 8.53 25.46
N GLU A 370 15.86 8.54 26.06
CA GLU A 370 15.15 7.35 26.52
C GLU A 370 13.86 7.23 25.71
N VAL A 371 13.46 5.99 25.44
CA VAL A 371 12.22 5.68 24.71
C VAL A 371 11.03 6.26 25.49
N PRO A 372 10.30 7.26 24.93
CA PRO A 372 9.26 7.97 25.67
C PRO A 372 7.89 7.29 25.56
N LEU A 373 7.75 6.34 24.63
CA LEU A 373 6.53 5.62 24.32
C LEU A 373 6.87 4.23 23.80
N TRP A 374 6.24 3.20 24.37
CA TRP A 374 6.43 1.81 23.97
C TRP A 374 5.14 1.01 24.11
N ILE A 375 5.06 -0.14 23.44
CA ILE A 375 3.99 -1.13 23.61
C ILE A 375 4.64 -2.37 24.23
N ASP A 376 4.12 -2.81 25.37
CA ASP A 376 4.61 -4.02 26.02
C ASP A 376 4.42 -5.24 25.11
N GLY A 377 5.45 -6.09 25.05
CA GLY A 377 5.48 -7.24 24.14
C GLY A 377 5.86 -6.92 22.68
N LEU A 378 6.10 -5.66 22.32
CA LEU A 378 6.61 -5.34 20.97
C LEU A 378 8.08 -5.77 20.86
N GLU A 379 8.32 -6.81 20.08
CA GLU A 379 9.67 -7.31 19.80
C GLU A 379 10.24 -6.68 18.53
N LEU A 380 11.49 -6.20 18.63
CA LEU A 380 12.21 -5.65 17.50
C LEU A 380 13.21 -6.64 16.93
N LEU A 381 13.27 -6.67 15.61
CA LEU A 381 14.42 -7.24 14.93
C LEU A 381 15.64 -6.32 15.13
N PRO A 382 16.84 -6.92 15.27
CA PRO A 382 18.10 -6.23 15.01
C PRO A 382 18.04 -5.55 13.64
N VAL A 383 18.52 -4.30 13.55
CA VAL A 383 18.36 -3.49 12.35
C VAL A 383 19.04 -4.08 11.11
N ASP A 384 20.07 -4.91 11.28
CA ASP A 384 20.77 -5.63 10.21
C ASP A 384 19.99 -6.84 9.67
N GLN A 385 18.96 -7.31 10.36
CA GLN A 385 18.08 -8.41 9.93
C GLN A 385 16.79 -7.93 9.28
N VAL A 386 16.44 -6.64 9.43
CA VAL A 386 15.16 -6.09 8.97
C VAL A 386 14.95 -6.26 7.48
N GLU A 387 15.98 -6.01 6.65
CA GLU A 387 15.82 -6.14 5.20
C GLU A 387 15.47 -7.57 4.79
N GLU A 388 16.21 -8.56 5.28
CA GLU A 388 15.99 -9.96 4.92
C GLU A 388 14.60 -10.44 5.38
N ASP A 389 14.21 -10.11 6.61
CA ASP A 389 12.89 -10.46 7.15
C ASP A 389 11.76 -9.85 6.33
N LEU A 390 11.85 -8.56 6.00
CA LEU A 390 10.77 -7.89 5.27
C LEU A 390 10.66 -8.38 3.82
N LEU A 391 11.78 -8.65 3.14
CA LEU A 391 11.74 -9.19 1.79
C LEU A 391 11.17 -10.61 1.75
N ALA A 392 11.27 -11.36 2.85
CA ALA A 392 10.59 -12.64 3.00
C ALA A 392 9.09 -12.43 3.29
N ASN A 393 8.75 -11.58 4.26
CA ASN A 393 7.45 -11.63 4.94
C ASN A 393 6.46 -10.51 4.57
N ALA A 394 6.89 -9.32 4.12
CA ALA A 394 5.95 -8.21 3.90
C ALA A 394 5.08 -8.36 2.63
N GLY A 395 3.83 -7.93 2.67
CA GLY A 395 2.89 -7.92 1.55
C GLY A 395 1.75 -8.92 1.69
N ALA A 396 0.85 -8.94 0.70
CA ALA A 396 -0.40 -9.71 0.74
C ALA A 396 -0.23 -11.22 0.90
N ARG A 397 0.76 -11.80 0.21
CA ARG A 397 1.00 -13.25 0.20
C ARG A 397 2.50 -13.51 0.09
N PRO A 398 3.28 -13.36 1.16
CA PRO A 398 4.74 -13.52 1.10
C PRO A 398 5.20 -14.90 0.59
N ARG A 399 4.45 -15.98 0.85
CA ARG A 399 4.74 -17.33 0.32
C ARG A 399 4.26 -17.58 -1.12
N ASP A 400 3.40 -16.71 -1.65
CA ASP A 400 2.66 -16.89 -2.90
C ASP A 400 2.44 -15.51 -3.56
N ARG A 401 3.55 -14.83 -3.81
CA ARG A 401 3.57 -13.47 -4.36
C ARG A 401 3.08 -13.49 -5.80
N ASP A 402 2.48 -12.37 -6.21
CA ASP A 402 2.21 -12.19 -7.63
C ASP A 402 3.41 -11.55 -8.31
N ALA A 403 3.41 -11.54 -9.64
CA ALA A 403 4.56 -11.07 -10.43
C ALA A 403 4.96 -9.61 -10.14
N VAL A 404 4.05 -8.78 -9.64
CA VAL A 404 4.32 -7.37 -9.29
C VAL A 404 5.06 -7.30 -7.96
N ASP A 405 4.53 -7.95 -6.92
CA ASP A 405 5.16 -7.98 -5.61
C ASP A 405 6.54 -8.65 -5.68
N ASP A 406 6.67 -9.74 -6.44
CA ASP A 406 7.95 -10.41 -6.71
C ASP A 406 8.95 -9.49 -7.40
N ARG A 407 8.52 -8.76 -8.43
CA ARG A 407 9.39 -7.81 -9.13
C ARG A 407 9.91 -6.74 -8.17
N ILE A 408 9.05 -6.15 -7.35
CA ILE A 408 9.44 -5.09 -6.40
C ILE A 408 10.41 -5.63 -5.35
N VAL A 409 10.12 -6.79 -4.75
CA VAL A 409 11.03 -7.44 -3.78
C VAL A 409 12.38 -7.74 -4.42
N ASN A 410 12.39 -8.24 -5.66
CA ASN A 410 13.63 -8.49 -6.39
C ASN A 410 14.38 -7.19 -6.72
N GLU A 411 13.69 -6.14 -7.16
CA GLU A 411 14.29 -4.82 -7.43
C GLU A 411 14.94 -4.22 -6.17
N ILE A 412 14.32 -4.38 -5.00
CA ILE A 412 14.96 -4.02 -3.72
C ILE A 412 16.24 -4.85 -3.56
N ARG A 413 16.15 -6.19 -3.61
CA ARG A 413 17.29 -7.10 -3.39
C ARG A 413 18.47 -6.80 -4.32
N THR A 414 18.20 -6.52 -5.59
CA THR A 414 19.23 -6.25 -6.61
C THR A 414 19.62 -4.78 -6.72
N ARG A 415 19.01 -3.90 -5.92
CA ARG A 415 19.24 -2.44 -5.93
C ARG A 415 18.98 -1.82 -7.32
N THR A 416 17.91 -2.28 -7.98
CA THR A 416 17.46 -1.80 -9.30
C THR A 416 16.05 -1.19 -9.22
N GLY A 417 15.44 -0.89 -10.36
CA GLY A 417 14.07 -0.37 -10.43
C GLY A 417 13.99 1.14 -10.30
N THR A 418 12.85 1.70 -10.70
CA THR A 418 12.62 3.15 -10.75
C THR A 418 11.20 3.49 -10.34
N LEU A 419 10.93 4.76 -10.04
CA LEU A 419 9.58 5.32 -10.04
C LEU A 419 8.84 4.95 -11.33
N LYS A 420 7.52 4.73 -11.22
CA LYS A 420 6.66 4.39 -12.36
C LYS A 420 5.73 5.55 -12.69
N ASN A 421 5.54 5.84 -13.99
CA ASN A 421 4.56 6.81 -14.45
C ASN A 421 3.23 6.17 -14.80
N CYS A 422 3.26 4.94 -15.32
CA CYS A 422 2.06 4.23 -15.74
C CYS A 422 2.08 2.76 -15.31
N VAL A 423 0.91 2.13 -15.27
CA VAL A 423 0.80 0.68 -15.07
C VAL A 423 1.36 -0.03 -16.29
N GLY A 424 0.84 0.27 -17.48
CA GLY A 424 1.22 -0.34 -18.75
C GLY A 424 2.08 0.55 -19.65
N PRO A 425 2.59 0.01 -20.77
CA PRO A 425 3.45 0.74 -21.71
C PRO A 425 2.67 1.66 -22.68
N GLU A 426 1.36 1.52 -22.77
CA GLU A 426 0.54 2.29 -23.72
C GLU A 426 0.44 3.76 -23.30
N THR A 427 0.71 4.68 -24.24
CA THR A 427 0.52 6.12 -24.01
C THR A 427 -0.93 6.42 -23.64
N ILE A 428 -1.13 7.07 -22.50
CA ILE A 428 -2.46 7.48 -22.06
C ILE A 428 -2.77 8.89 -22.56
N LEU A 429 -3.98 9.09 -23.07
CA LEU A 429 -4.51 10.40 -23.46
C LEU A 429 -5.41 10.95 -22.35
N TYR A 430 -4.87 11.84 -21.52
CA TYR A 430 -5.61 12.45 -20.42
C TYR A 430 -4.98 13.77 -19.92
N PRO A 431 -5.78 14.81 -19.59
CA PRO A 431 -7.21 14.89 -19.88
C PRO A 431 -7.48 15.05 -21.38
N THR A 432 -8.72 14.78 -21.78
CA THR A 432 -9.24 15.07 -23.12
C THR A 432 -10.42 16.03 -23.02
N GLY A 433 -10.73 16.74 -24.09
CA GLY A 433 -11.87 17.64 -24.11
C GLY A 433 -11.88 18.60 -25.28
N LYS A 434 -12.54 19.74 -25.09
CA LYS A 434 -12.64 20.81 -26.08
C LYS A 434 -11.69 21.96 -25.75
N VAL A 435 -11.08 22.51 -26.78
CA VAL A 435 -10.40 23.81 -26.66
C VAL A 435 -11.46 24.86 -26.33
N ARG A 436 -11.17 25.78 -25.40
CA ARG A 436 -12.04 26.95 -25.14
C ARG A 436 -11.64 28.11 -26.06
N GLU A 437 -10.36 28.45 -26.04
CA GLU A 437 -9.76 29.54 -26.78
C GLU A 437 -8.25 29.30 -26.91
N ALA A 438 -7.64 29.74 -28.01
CA ALA A 438 -6.20 29.75 -28.20
C ALA A 438 -5.77 31.08 -28.83
N SER A 439 -4.66 31.64 -28.36
CA SER A 439 -4.07 32.87 -28.90
C SER A 439 -2.55 32.87 -28.70
N GLY A 440 -1.80 32.97 -29.80
CA GLY A 440 -0.35 32.82 -29.77
C GLY A 440 0.06 31.48 -29.17
N THR A 441 0.80 31.53 -28.06
CA THR A 441 1.25 30.36 -27.28
C THR A 441 0.34 30.03 -26.09
N SER A 442 -0.72 30.80 -25.83
CA SER A 442 -1.66 30.56 -24.74
C SER A 442 -2.85 29.76 -25.23
N ILE A 443 -3.26 28.74 -24.48
CA ILE A 443 -4.45 27.94 -24.77
C ILE A 443 -5.20 27.62 -23.49
N THR A 444 -6.52 27.84 -23.50
CA THR A 444 -7.44 27.44 -22.43
C THR A 444 -8.22 26.23 -22.90
N LEU A 445 -8.26 25.19 -22.07
CA LEU A 445 -8.82 23.88 -22.36
C LEU A 445 -9.97 23.59 -21.39
N ASN A 446 -11.07 23.04 -21.89
CA ASN A 446 -12.17 22.52 -21.07
C ASN A 446 -12.01 21.00 -20.90
N PHE A 447 -12.35 20.46 -19.75
CA PHE A 447 -12.47 19.02 -19.52
C PHE A 447 -13.70 18.71 -18.65
N SER A 448 -14.16 17.47 -18.70
CA SER A 448 -15.44 17.05 -18.11
C SER A 448 -15.41 16.87 -16.59
N GLN A 449 -14.22 16.69 -16.00
CA GLN A 449 -14.06 16.45 -14.56
C GLN A 449 -13.64 17.73 -13.85
N ASP A 450 -14.19 17.99 -12.66
CA ASP A 450 -13.81 19.12 -11.81
C ASP A 450 -12.51 18.81 -11.03
N ASP A 451 -11.40 18.71 -11.76
CA ASP A 451 -10.10 18.28 -11.22
C ASP A 451 -8.95 19.26 -11.50
N CYS A 452 -9.23 20.53 -11.86
CA CYS A 452 -8.13 21.48 -12.04
C CYS A 452 -7.42 21.78 -10.71
N ASP A 453 -6.09 21.65 -10.70
CA ASP A 453 -5.24 21.99 -9.57
C ASP A 453 -4.01 22.79 -10.02
N SER A 454 -3.91 24.04 -9.56
CA SER A 454 -2.81 24.98 -9.87
C SER A 454 -1.71 25.04 -8.81
N SER A 455 -1.73 24.15 -7.81
CA SER A 455 -0.81 24.19 -6.66
C SER A 455 0.59 23.65 -6.99
N LYS A 456 0.74 22.94 -8.12
CA LYS A 456 1.98 22.31 -8.59
C LYS A 456 2.18 22.47 -10.10
N GLU A 457 3.25 21.88 -10.63
CA GLU A 457 3.62 22.01 -12.05
C GLU A 457 2.58 21.48 -13.05
N GLY A 458 1.69 20.58 -12.62
CA GLY A 458 0.61 20.05 -13.46
C GLY A 458 1.12 19.39 -14.73
N ASN A 459 0.64 19.89 -15.87
CA ASN A 459 0.92 19.33 -17.18
C ASN A 459 2.22 19.84 -17.84
N ARG A 460 3.06 20.58 -17.11
CA ARG A 460 4.34 21.08 -17.65
C ARG A 460 5.21 19.93 -18.17
N GLY A 461 5.73 20.08 -19.38
CA GLY A 461 6.54 19.10 -20.08
C GLY A 461 5.75 18.11 -20.95
N ARG A 462 4.43 17.98 -20.74
CA ARG A 462 3.59 17.06 -21.52
C ARG A 462 3.32 17.58 -22.92
N LYS A 463 2.97 16.66 -23.82
CA LYS A 463 2.54 16.98 -25.18
C LYS A 463 1.04 17.25 -25.19
N LEU A 464 0.66 18.40 -25.74
CA LEU A 464 -0.72 18.76 -26.04
C LEU A 464 -0.96 18.54 -27.53
N ARG A 465 -1.88 17.64 -27.86
CA ARG A 465 -2.30 17.32 -29.23
C ARG A 465 -3.70 17.86 -29.50
N ILE A 466 -3.87 18.51 -30.63
CA ILE A 466 -5.21 18.80 -31.17
C ILE A 466 -5.66 17.59 -31.97
N THR A 467 -6.72 16.93 -31.51
CA THR A 467 -7.16 15.64 -32.03
C THR A 467 -8.21 15.76 -33.12
N ASP A 468 -8.96 16.87 -33.16
CA ASP A 468 -10.00 17.13 -34.15
C ASP A 468 -10.26 18.65 -34.29
N GLY A 469 -10.88 19.06 -35.40
CA GLY A 469 -11.22 20.45 -35.72
C GLY A 469 -10.04 21.30 -36.22
N PRO A 470 -10.18 22.64 -36.25
CA PRO A 470 -9.11 23.55 -36.65
C PRO A 470 -7.81 23.26 -35.91
N GLY A 471 -6.76 23.01 -36.68
CA GLY A 471 -5.44 22.70 -36.14
C GLY A 471 -5.21 21.25 -35.71
N ALA A 472 -6.14 20.34 -36.00
CA ALA A 472 -5.95 18.90 -35.80
C ALA A 472 -4.62 18.38 -36.37
N GLY A 473 -3.99 17.47 -35.63
CA GLY A 473 -2.67 16.91 -35.94
C GLY A 473 -1.50 17.71 -35.41
N GLN A 474 -1.69 18.99 -35.03
CA GLN A 474 -0.63 19.76 -34.38
C GLN A 474 -0.40 19.28 -32.95
N VAL A 475 0.88 19.19 -32.59
CA VAL A 475 1.36 18.87 -31.24
C VAL A 475 2.25 20.00 -30.76
N ARG A 476 2.13 20.35 -29.48
CA ARG A 476 2.98 21.33 -28.81
C ARG A 476 3.41 20.83 -27.44
N THR A 477 4.54 21.31 -26.93
CA THR A 477 4.99 21.00 -25.57
C THR A 477 4.45 22.05 -24.62
N ILE A 478 3.81 21.63 -23.52
CA ILE A 478 3.38 22.55 -22.47
C ILE A 478 4.62 23.03 -21.72
N THR A 479 4.91 24.32 -21.77
CA THR A 479 6.15 24.90 -21.18
C THR A 479 5.92 25.45 -19.78
N SER A 480 4.72 25.96 -19.53
CA SER A 480 4.30 26.60 -18.29
C SER A 480 2.78 26.80 -18.31
N GLY A 481 2.23 27.38 -17.26
CA GLY A 481 0.78 27.55 -17.13
C GLY A 481 0.13 26.25 -16.65
N ASN A 482 -0.51 26.37 -15.50
CA ASN A 482 -1.38 25.38 -14.90
C ASN A 482 -2.44 26.14 -14.09
N SER A 483 -2.92 27.26 -14.63
CA SER A 483 -3.90 28.09 -13.93
C SER A 483 -5.28 27.53 -14.17
N CYS A 484 -6.13 27.65 -13.15
CA CYS A 484 -7.50 27.15 -13.15
C CYS A 484 -8.49 28.30 -13.27
N PRO A 485 -8.87 28.74 -14.48
CA PRO A 485 -9.98 29.69 -14.66
C PRO A 485 -11.29 29.22 -14.03
N SER A 486 -11.49 27.89 -13.95
CA SER A 486 -12.54 27.22 -13.19
C SER A 486 -12.06 25.80 -12.81
N LYS A 487 -12.86 25.04 -12.06
CA LYS A 487 -12.52 23.64 -11.71
C LYS A 487 -12.42 22.69 -12.91
N SER A 488 -13.08 23.03 -14.01
CA SER A 488 -13.13 22.24 -15.26
C SER A 488 -12.33 22.86 -16.41
N GLN A 489 -11.46 23.83 -16.10
CA GLN A 489 -10.67 24.54 -17.08
C GLN A 489 -9.23 24.67 -16.64
N ILE A 490 -8.32 24.44 -17.58
CA ILE A 490 -6.89 24.69 -17.42
C ILE A 490 -6.42 25.64 -18.50
N ARG A 491 -5.65 26.64 -18.12
CA ARG A 491 -4.91 27.48 -19.07
C ARG A 491 -3.43 27.18 -18.98
N VAL A 492 -2.87 26.84 -20.14
CA VAL A 492 -1.46 26.49 -20.30
C VAL A 492 -0.80 27.33 -21.39
N SER A 493 0.52 27.40 -21.35
CA SER A 493 1.37 27.98 -22.37
C SER A 493 2.14 26.89 -23.09
N VAL A 494 2.27 27.01 -24.41
CA VAL A 494 2.99 26.07 -25.26
C VAL A 494 4.29 26.64 -25.83
N ASP A 495 5.13 25.78 -26.39
CA ASP A 495 6.48 26.09 -26.91
C ASP A 495 6.50 26.92 -28.20
N SER A 496 5.45 26.89 -29.01
CA SER A 496 5.33 27.71 -30.22
C SER A 496 3.88 27.99 -30.61
N SER A 497 3.66 29.03 -31.41
CA SER A 497 2.34 29.36 -31.96
C SER A 497 1.82 28.23 -32.86
N TRP A 498 0.50 28.20 -33.04
CA TRP A 498 -0.18 27.24 -33.91
C TRP A 498 -0.11 27.67 -35.39
N ASP A 499 0.15 26.71 -36.28
CA ASP A 499 0.11 26.89 -37.74
C ASP A 499 -1.32 27.17 -38.21
N THR A 500 -2.28 26.45 -37.62
CA THR A 500 -3.72 26.77 -37.65
C THR A 500 -4.21 26.86 -36.23
N THR A 501 -4.68 28.04 -35.81
CA THR A 501 -5.13 28.29 -34.44
C THR A 501 -6.33 27.42 -34.06
N PRO A 502 -6.24 26.59 -33.01
CA PRO A 502 -7.36 25.82 -32.50
C PRO A 502 -8.47 26.73 -31.99
N THR A 503 -9.71 26.32 -32.22
CA THR A 503 -10.91 27.08 -31.86
C THR A 503 -11.79 26.27 -30.92
N SER A 504 -12.92 26.83 -30.48
CA SER A 504 -13.86 26.13 -29.62
C SER A 504 -14.49 24.85 -30.22
N SER A 505 -14.42 24.66 -31.54
CA SER A 505 -14.83 23.41 -32.18
C SER A 505 -13.75 22.31 -32.12
N SER A 506 -12.50 22.67 -31.78
CA SER A 506 -11.37 21.76 -31.75
C SER A 506 -11.38 20.87 -30.51
N SER A 507 -10.98 19.62 -30.67
CA SER A 507 -10.77 18.66 -29.57
C SER A 507 -9.28 18.54 -29.27
N TYR A 508 -8.93 18.22 -28.02
CA TYR A 508 -7.54 17.99 -27.62
C TYR A 508 -7.39 16.73 -26.77
N ALA A 509 -6.14 16.30 -26.65
CA ALA A 509 -5.67 15.36 -25.64
C ALA A 509 -4.29 15.80 -25.12
N ILE A 510 -4.05 15.61 -23.84
CA ILE A 510 -2.70 15.69 -23.27
C ILE A 510 -2.14 14.27 -23.17
N GLU A 511 -0.91 14.07 -23.63
CA GLU A 511 -0.26 12.76 -23.64
C GLU A 511 0.51 12.55 -22.32
N ILE A 512 0.30 11.38 -21.72
CA ILE A 512 1.07 10.87 -20.60
C ILE A 512 2.09 9.88 -21.14
N ASP A 513 3.36 10.15 -20.85
CA ASP A 513 4.47 9.31 -21.27
C ASP A 513 4.62 8.07 -20.38
N CYS A 514 4.24 6.92 -20.95
CA CYS A 514 4.28 5.62 -20.30
C CYS A 514 5.53 4.78 -20.67
N THR A 515 6.59 5.41 -21.18
CA THR A 515 7.89 4.73 -21.37
C THR A 515 8.47 4.19 -20.06
N VAL A 516 8.22 4.88 -18.95
CA VAL A 516 8.55 4.41 -17.59
C VAL A 516 7.30 3.81 -16.95
N ASN A 517 7.14 2.50 -17.04
CA ASN A 517 5.95 1.78 -16.58
C ASN A 517 6.26 0.53 -15.73
N ALA A 518 5.21 -0.03 -15.14
CA ALA A 518 5.26 -1.19 -14.24
C ALA A 518 5.18 -2.55 -14.95
N GLY A 519 5.08 -2.58 -16.29
CA GLY A 519 4.97 -3.81 -17.10
C GLY A 519 3.55 -4.26 -17.39
N GLY A 520 2.53 -3.50 -16.97
CA GLY A 520 1.12 -3.82 -17.16
C GLY A 520 0.51 -4.66 -16.04
N TRP A 521 -0.78 -4.95 -16.18
CA TRP A 521 -1.48 -5.87 -15.29
C TRP A 521 -0.98 -7.30 -15.51
N PRO A 522 -0.48 -8.02 -14.49
CA PRO A 522 -0.14 -9.42 -14.65
C PRO A 522 -1.39 -10.25 -14.96
N ASP A 523 -1.20 -11.41 -15.57
CA ASP A 523 -2.27 -12.39 -15.66
C ASP A 523 -2.63 -12.89 -14.26
N MET A 524 -3.92 -12.93 -13.95
CA MET A 524 -4.43 -13.32 -12.64
C MET A 524 -5.70 -14.15 -12.85
N PRO A 525 -5.55 -15.47 -13.05
CA PRO A 525 -6.68 -16.33 -13.38
C PRO A 525 -7.70 -16.35 -12.25
N GLU A 526 -8.97 -16.49 -12.62
CA GLU A 526 -10.01 -16.80 -11.65
C GLU A 526 -9.83 -18.23 -11.15
N THR A 527 -9.63 -18.39 -9.85
CA THR A 527 -9.53 -19.69 -9.19
C THR A 527 -10.63 -19.83 -8.15
N ARG A 528 -10.99 -21.07 -7.81
CA ARG A 528 -12.10 -21.38 -6.90
C ARG A 528 -11.71 -22.47 -5.91
N ARG A 529 -12.11 -22.31 -4.64
CA ARG A 529 -11.93 -23.29 -3.56
C ARG A 529 -13.10 -23.18 -2.60
N GLU A 530 -13.90 -24.24 -2.47
CA GLU A 530 -14.98 -24.25 -1.47
C GLU A 530 -14.40 -24.26 -0.05
N LEU A 531 -15.02 -23.50 0.84
CA LEU A 531 -14.66 -23.41 2.25
C LEU A 531 -15.70 -24.12 3.11
N THR A 532 -15.24 -25.01 3.98
CA THR A 532 -16.08 -25.58 5.03
C THR A 532 -15.96 -24.72 6.28
N ILE A 533 -16.98 -23.88 6.52
CA ILE A 533 -17.04 -23.05 7.73
C ILE A 533 -17.30 -23.96 8.94
N PRO A 534 -16.59 -23.79 10.07
CA PRO A 534 -16.83 -24.59 11.27
C PRO A 534 -18.28 -24.53 11.73
N ALA A 535 -18.83 -25.67 12.16
CA ALA A 535 -20.10 -25.68 12.88
C ALA A 535 -19.95 -24.89 14.19
N ASN A 536 -21.00 -24.17 14.60
CA ASN A 536 -20.99 -23.30 15.79
C ASN A 536 -19.84 -22.27 15.77
N TYR A 537 -19.56 -21.67 14.62
CA TYR A 537 -18.45 -20.72 14.45
C TYR A 537 -18.48 -19.49 15.39
N ASN A 538 -19.62 -19.20 16.02
CA ASN A 538 -19.75 -18.13 17.03
C ASN A 538 -19.34 -18.56 18.45
N GLU A 539 -19.15 -19.85 18.71
CA GLU A 539 -18.77 -20.37 20.03
C GLU A 539 -17.42 -19.78 20.46
N VAL A 540 -17.38 -19.19 21.65
CA VAL A 540 -16.13 -18.71 22.26
C VAL A 540 -15.43 -19.90 22.91
N MET A 541 -14.19 -20.11 22.50
CA MET A 541 -13.32 -21.22 22.90
C MET A 541 -12.57 -20.87 24.19
N GLU A 542 -11.84 -21.84 24.75
CA GLU A 542 -11.02 -21.63 25.97
C GLU A 542 -9.95 -20.55 25.79
N SER A 543 -9.50 -20.33 24.55
CA SER A 543 -8.58 -19.26 24.17
C SER A 543 -9.18 -17.84 24.28
N GLY A 544 -10.51 -17.72 24.42
CA GLY A 544 -11.23 -16.44 24.37
C GLY A 544 -11.57 -15.96 22.95
N TYR A 545 -11.05 -16.63 21.91
CA TYR A 545 -11.44 -16.42 20.52
C TYR A 545 -12.72 -17.20 20.19
N THR A 546 -13.45 -16.74 19.19
CA THR A 546 -14.48 -17.57 18.57
C THR A 546 -13.85 -18.72 17.79
N ARG A 547 -14.59 -19.82 17.62
CA ARG A 547 -14.22 -20.92 16.74
C ARG A 547 -13.95 -20.45 15.30
N LEU A 548 -14.64 -19.39 14.85
CA LEU A 548 -14.35 -18.75 13.56
C LEU A 548 -12.95 -18.11 13.53
N GLU A 549 -12.58 -17.37 14.56
CA GLU A 549 -11.26 -16.72 14.65
C GLU A 549 -10.15 -17.77 14.66
N GLU A 550 -10.24 -18.82 15.50
CA GLU A 550 -9.24 -19.89 15.53
C GLU A 550 -9.09 -20.58 14.15
N TRP A 551 -10.22 -20.78 13.45
CA TRP A 551 -10.21 -21.30 12.09
C TRP A 551 -9.53 -20.36 11.09
N LEU A 552 -9.78 -19.05 11.18
CA LEU A 552 -9.11 -18.03 10.34
C LEU A 552 -7.61 -17.95 10.63
N HIS A 553 -7.20 -18.06 11.89
CA HIS A 553 -5.79 -18.05 12.28
C HIS A 553 -5.01 -19.23 11.70
N GLY A 554 -5.69 -20.36 11.50
CA GLY A 554 -5.11 -21.54 10.83
C GLY A 554 -4.72 -21.32 9.36
N PHE A 555 -5.23 -20.26 8.70
CA PHE A 555 -4.83 -19.94 7.33
C PHE A 555 -3.52 -19.17 7.23
N TYR A 556 -3.04 -18.53 8.30
CA TYR A 556 -1.83 -17.71 8.23
C TYR A 556 -0.62 -18.53 7.76
N GLN A 557 -0.43 -19.75 8.26
CA GLN A 557 0.64 -20.66 7.80
C GLN A 557 0.58 -21.02 6.30
N GLN A 558 -0.53 -20.80 5.61
CA GLN A 558 -0.62 -21.05 4.17
C GLN A 558 -0.08 -19.87 3.35
N VAL A 559 -0.13 -18.65 3.90
CA VAL A 559 0.14 -17.40 3.15
C VAL A 559 1.35 -16.63 3.68
N GLU A 560 1.64 -16.74 4.98
CA GLU A 560 2.81 -16.24 5.73
C GLU A 560 3.75 -17.39 6.04
#